data_AF-A0A1Q7DE06-F1
#
_entry.id   AF-A0A1Q7DE06-F1
#
_cell.length_a   1.000
_cell.length_b   1.000
_cell.length_c   1.000
_cell.angle_alpha   90.00
_cell.angle_beta   90.00
_cell.angle_gamma   90.00
#
_symmetry.space_group_name_H-M   'P 1'
#
loop_
_entity.id
_entity.type
_entity.pdbx_description
1 polymer ?
#
loop_
_entity_poly.entity_id
_entity_poly.type
_entity_poly.pdbx_seq_one_letter_code
_entity_poly.pdbx_strand_id
1 'polypeptide(L)'
;MAFPYENRNRRIKERAQPSRITMDAKFITWADTAIRFSDRESDMFERIQSIVGRGNEIDVRHIDSAYKTGCRCFFTRDKGDILRVRAELEALLGIRFFHPDADLDAFKHWLEEGNA
;
A
#
# COMPACT_ATOMS: atom_id res chain seq x y z
N MET A 1 20.65 -26.08 -2.77
CA MET A 1 19.28 -25.87 -2.26
C MET A 1 18.93 -24.41 -2.48
N ALA A 2 17.94 -24.11 -3.32
CA ALA A 2 17.53 -22.76 -3.67
C ALA A 2 15.99 -22.69 -3.64
N PHE A 3 15.45 -21.78 -2.83
CA PHE A 3 14.03 -21.38 -2.78
C PHE A 3 13.92 -19.99 -2.11
N PRO A 4 12.88 -19.18 -2.40
CA PRO A 4 12.49 -18.66 -3.71
C PRO A 4 11.86 -17.25 -3.51
N TYR A 5 12.55 -16.32 -2.84
CA TYR A 5 12.20 -14.89 -2.94
C TYR A 5 13.11 -14.28 -4.01
N GLU A 6 13.16 -14.92 -5.17
CA GLU A 6 12.31 -14.61 -6.33
C GLU A 6 12.83 -13.36 -7.00
N ASN A 7 13.47 -13.61 -8.14
CA ASN A 7 13.65 -12.67 -9.25
C ASN A 7 13.42 -11.20 -8.88
N ARG A 8 14.50 -10.52 -8.51
CA ARG A 8 14.63 -9.07 -8.71
C ARG A 8 14.40 -8.82 -10.19
N ASN A 9 13.14 -8.63 -10.55
CA ASN A 9 12.70 -8.56 -11.91
C ASN A 9 13.25 -7.24 -12.45
N ARG A 10 14.33 -7.29 -13.24
CA ARG A 10 15.00 -6.11 -13.84
C ARG A 10 14.05 -5.21 -14.65
N ARG A 11 12.84 -5.71 -14.94
CA ARG A 11 11.76 -5.01 -15.64
C ARG A 11 10.91 -4.10 -14.74
N ILE A 12 10.93 -4.26 -13.41
CA ILE A 12 10.22 -3.36 -12.49
C ILE A 12 11.05 -2.10 -12.36
N LYS A 13 10.73 -1.09 -13.18
CA LYS A 13 11.43 0.20 -13.22
C LYS A 13 11.00 1.17 -12.12
N GLU A 14 9.77 1.02 -11.64
CA GLU A 14 9.16 1.93 -10.67
C GLU A 14 8.72 1.15 -9.44
N ARG A 15 9.08 1.67 -8.27
CA ARG A 15 8.69 1.15 -6.95
C ARG A 15 7.88 2.23 -6.25
N ALA A 16 6.85 1.83 -5.50
CA ALA A 16 6.12 2.75 -4.63
C ALA A 16 7.09 3.33 -3.58
N GLN A 17 7.06 4.65 -3.38
CA GLN A 17 7.88 5.32 -2.38
C GLN A 17 7.27 5.13 -0.99
N PRO A 18 8.00 4.56 -0.02
CA PRO A 18 7.50 4.35 1.34
C PRO A 18 7.20 5.69 2.04
N SER A 19 6.28 5.65 3.00
CA SER A 19 5.84 6.82 3.77
C SER A 19 6.83 7.26 4.85
N ARG A 20 7.62 6.33 5.40
CA ARG A 20 8.68 6.60 6.38
C ARG A 20 9.73 5.49 6.37
N ILE A 21 11.01 5.86 6.43
CA ILE A 21 12.13 4.92 6.57
C ILE A 21 12.53 4.80 8.05
N THR A 22 12.51 3.58 8.58
CA THR A 22 13.08 3.24 9.90
C THR A 22 14.30 2.34 9.72
N MET A 23 15.24 2.33 10.67
CA MET A 23 16.47 1.51 10.60
C MET A 23 16.21 0.01 10.37
N ASP A 24 15.04 -0.48 10.80
CA ASP A 24 14.63 -1.89 10.65
C ASP A 24 13.91 -2.21 9.32
N ALA A 25 13.89 -1.26 8.37
CA ALA A 25 13.23 -1.44 7.07
C ALA A 25 13.98 -2.43 6.16
N LYS A 26 13.69 -3.73 6.32
CA LYS A 26 14.32 -4.84 5.58
C LYS A 26 14.04 -4.86 4.06
N PHE A 27 13.14 -4.01 3.57
CA PHE A 27 12.76 -3.90 2.16
C PHE A 27 13.58 -2.84 1.39
N ILE A 28 14.42 -2.05 2.07
CA ILE A 28 15.27 -1.01 1.47
C ILE A 28 16.69 -1.54 1.35
N THR A 29 17.23 -1.51 0.14
CA THR A 29 18.63 -1.86 -0.12
C THR A 29 19.43 -0.62 -0.45
N TRP A 30 20.77 -0.71 -0.41
CA TRP A 30 21.66 0.40 -0.76
C TRP A 30 21.45 0.94 -2.20
N ALA A 31 20.76 0.18 -3.06
CA ALA A 31 20.41 0.56 -4.43
C ALA A 31 19.12 1.39 -4.56
N ASP A 32 18.35 1.55 -3.47
CA ASP A 32 17.12 2.34 -3.40
C ASP A 32 17.42 3.82 -3.06
N THR A 33 18.42 4.40 -3.73
CA THR A 33 18.96 5.75 -3.47
C THR A 33 17.97 6.90 -3.74
N ALA A 34 16.81 6.59 -4.33
CA ALA A 34 15.71 7.55 -4.55
C ALA A 34 14.83 7.75 -3.31
N ILE A 35 14.84 6.82 -2.35
CA ILE A 35 14.04 6.91 -1.12
C ILE A 35 14.85 7.72 -0.10
N ARG A 36 14.39 8.92 0.23
CA ARG A 36 15.10 9.81 1.14
C ARG A 36 14.53 9.66 2.54
N PHE A 37 15.37 9.79 3.57
CA PHE A 37 14.92 9.92 4.97
C PHE A 37 13.93 11.09 5.19
N SER A 38 13.84 12.02 4.24
CA SER A 38 12.87 13.11 4.21
C SER A 38 11.52 12.74 3.61
N ASP A 39 11.31 11.50 3.14
CA ASP A 39 9.99 10.98 2.81
C ASP A 39 9.18 10.93 4.11
N ARG A 40 8.49 12.04 4.34
CA ARG A 40 7.64 12.31 5.48
C ARG A 40 6.25 11.73 5.19
N GLU A 41 5.57 11.36 6.28
CA GLU A 41 4.15 11.01 6.29
C GLU A 41 3.33 12.08 5.56
N SER A 42 2.29 11.68 4.80
CA SER A 42 1.43 12.64 4.12
C SER A 42 0.53 13.40 5.11
N ASP A 43 -0.16 14.42 4.61
CA ASP A 43 -1.23 15.11 5.33
C ASP A 43 -2.40 14.19 5.72
N MET A 44 -2.50 13.02 5.09
CA MET A 44 -3.53 12.02 5.35
C MET A 44 -3.13 10.99 6.41
N PHE A 45 -1.86 10.95 6.83
CA PHE A 45 -1.36 9.92 7.75
C PHE A 45 -2.15 9.86 9.07
N GLU A 46 -2.38 11.01 9.72
CA GLU A 46 -3.13 11.06 10.97
C GLU A 46 -4.59 10.63 10.79
N ARG A 47 -5.19 10.95 9.63
CA ARG A 47 -6.56 10.57 9.29
C ARG A 47 -6.66 9.06 9.05
N ILE A 48 -5.73 8.50 8.29
CA ILE A 48 -5.62 7.05 8.06
C ILE A 48 -5.42 6.34 9.41
N GLN A 49 -4.52 6.85 10.26
CA GLN A 49 -4.26 6.29 11.58
C GLN A 49 -5.49 6.31 12.49
N SER A 50 -6.33 7.34 12.38
CA SER A 50 -7.58 7.43 13.16
C SER A 50 -8.60 6.35 12.77
N ILE A 51 -8.60 5.92 11.51
CA ILE A 51 -9.53 4.90 10.97
C ILE A 51 -9.00 3.48 11.23
N VAL A 52 -7.73 3.23 10.88
CA VAL A 52 -7.12 1.89 10.98
C VAL A 52 -6.71 1.56 12.42
N GLY A 53 -6.53 2.59 13.25
CA GLY A 53 -6.13 2.46 14.64
C GLY A 53 -4.61 2.55 14.85
N ARG A 54 -4.23 3.14 15.99
CA ARG A 54 -2.81 3.40 16.34
C ARG A 54 -1.96 2.14 16.51
N GLY A 55 -2.58 0.99 16.76
CA GLY A 55 -1.89 -0.30 16.90
C GLY A 55 -1.35 -0.86 15.58
N ASN A 56 -1.85 -0.36 14.44
CA ASN A 56 -1.61 -0.90 13.10
C ASN A 56 -0.69 0.03 12.28
N GLU A 57 0.40 0.48 12.89
CA GLU A 57 1.27 1.52 12.32
C GLU A 57 1.88 1.13 10.95
N ILE A 58 2.15 -0.17 10.73
CA ILE A 58 2.68 -0.67 9.46
C ILE A 58 1.65 -0.51 8.34
N ASP A 59 0.39 -0.85 8.60
CA ASP A 59 -0.68 -0.76 7.61
C ASP A 59 -1.01 0.69 7.28
N VAL A 60 -1.05 1.55 8.31
CA VAL A 60 -1.20 3.00 8.13
C VAL A 60 -0.10 3.54 7.20
N ARG A 61 1.16 3.11 7.40
CA ARG A 61 2.28 3.53 6.54
C ARG A 61 2.16 3.01 5.12
N HIS A 62 1.69 1.78 4.90
CA HIS A 62 1.48 1.26 3.55
C HIS A 62 0.36 1.99 2.81
N ILE A 63 -0.74 2.30 3.49
CA ILE A 63 -1.86 3.04 2.92
C ILE A 63 -1.45 4.49 2.61
N ASP A 64 -0.71 5.13 3.51
CA ASP A 64 -0.17 6.49 3.30
C ASP A 64 0.75 6.56 2.07
N SER A 65 1.60 5.55 1.90
CA SER A 65 2.46 5.39 0.71
C SER A 65 1.64 5.19 -0.57
N ALA A 66 0.59 4.36 -0.52
CA ALA A 66 -0.32 4.16 -1.64
C ALA A 66 -1.02 5.47 -2.06
N TYR A 67 -1.48 6.25 -1.08
CA TYR A 67 -2.05 7.57 -1.34
C TYR A 67 -1.04 8.53 -1.98
N LYS A 68 0.17 8.66 -1.41
CA LYS A 68 1.23 9.53 -1.95
C LYS A 68 1.62 9.20 -3.39
N THR A 69 1.53 7.93 -3.76
CA THR A 69 1.91 7.45 -5.09
C THR A 69 0.78 7.53 -6.12
N GLY A 70 -0.40 8.05 -5.74
CA GLY A 70 -1.56 8.13 -6.63
C GLY A 70 -2.16 6.77 -6.96
N CYS A 71 -1.98 5.78 -6.08
CA CYS A 71 -2.54 4.45 -6.23
C CYS A 71 -4.07 4.54 -6.34
N ARG A 72 -4.67 3.81 -7.28
CA ARG A 72 -6.14 3.76 -7.45
C ARG A 72 -6.79 2.55 -6.81
N CYS A 73 -6.04 1.46 -6.62
CA CYS A 73 -6.52 0.24 -5.98
C CYS A 73 -5.44 -0.43 -5.13
N PHE A 74 -5.82 -0.93 -3.96
CA PHE A 74 -4.93 -1.56 -3.00
C PHE A 74 -5.43 -2.98 -2.68
N PHE A 75 -4.54 -3.97 -2.78
CA PHE A 75 -4.85 -5.35 -2.42
C PHE A 75 -4.32 -5.69 -1.04
N THR A 76 -5.17 -6.30 -0.21
CA THR A 76 -4.75 -6.83 1.09
C THR A 76 -5.50 -8.11 1.43
N ARG A 77 -4.81 -9.05 2.09
CA ARG A 77 -5.42 -10.25 2.67
C ARG A 77 -5.91 -10.04 4.10
N ASP A 78 -5.60 -8.88 4.67
CA ASP A 78 -6.03 -8.55 6.02
C ASP A 78 -7.53 -8.22 6.04
N LYS A 79 -8.31 -9.24 6.39
CA LYS A 79 -9.76 -9.16 6.56
C LYS A 79 -10.17 -8.47 7.86
N GLY A 80 -9.27 -8.38 8.83
CA GLY A 80 -9.57 -7.96 10.20
C GLY A 80 -9.51 -6.45 10.36
N ASP A 81 -8.40 -5.84 9.96
CA ASP A 81 -8.11 -4.46 10.31
C ASP A 81 -8.35 -3.50 9.14
N ILE A 82 -7.81 -3.78 7.95
CA ILE A 82 -7.99 -2.88 6.78
C ILE A 82 -9.34 -3.08 6.10
N LEU A 83 -9.72 -4.31 5.75
CA LEU A 83 -10.94 -4.55 4.95
C LEU A 83 -12.23 -4.27 5.73
N ARG A 84 -12.19 -4.31 7.06
CA ARG A 84 -13.33 -3.94 7.91
C ARG A 84 -13.67 -2.46 7.80
N VAL A 85 -12.67 -1.60 7.71
CA VAL A 85 -12.81 -0.14 7.62
C VAL A 85 -12.68 0.38 6.18
N ARG A 86 -12.71 -0.52 5.19
CA ARG A 86 -12.46 -0.17 3.78
C ARG A 86 -13.36 0.92 3.27
N ALA A 87 -14.65 0.92 3.61
CA ALA A 87 -15.59 1.92 3.11
C ALA A 87 -15.19 3.35 3.54
N GLU A 88 -14.68 3.51 4.76
CA GLU A 88 -14.19 4.79 5.28
C GLU A 88 -12.89 5.18 4.59
N LEU A 89 -11.97 4.24 4.39
CA LEU A 89 -10.70 4.48 3.67
C LEU A 89 -10.93 4.82 2.19
N GLU A 90 -11.84 4.13 1.52
CA GLU A 90 -12.22 4.38 0.12
C GLU A 90 -12.78 5.79 -0.04
N ALA A 91 -13.68 6.21 0.87
CA ALA A 91 -14.24 7.55 0.86
C ALA A 91 -13.18 8.63 1.17
N LEU A 92 -12.24 8.34 2.06
CA LEU A 92 -11.20 9.28 2.47
C LEU A 92 -10.13 9.47 1.39
N LEU A 93 -9.70 8.39 0.73
CA LEU A 93 -8.50 8.37 -0.10
C LEU A 93 -8.81 8.25 -1.60
N GLY A 94 -10.02 7.84 -1.98
CA GLY A 94 -10.37 7.52 -3.36
C GLY A 94 -9.68 6.26 -3.90
N ILE A 95 -9.08 5.45 -3.03
CA ILE A 95 -8.40 4.19 -3.36
C ILE A 95 -9.37 3.05 -3.11
N ARG A 96 -9.62 2.16 -4.08
CA ARG A 96 -10.44 0.95 -3.87
C ARG A 96 -9.65 -0.16 -3.17
N PHE A 97 -10.26 -0.86 -2.21
CA PHE A 97 -9.61 -1.93 -1.47
C PHE A 97 -10.20 -3.29 -1.80
N PHE A 98 -9.35 -4.24 -2.19
CA PHE A 98 -9.76 -5.57 -2.61
C PHE A 98 -9.04 -6.67 -1.84
N HIS A 99 -9.78 -7.71 -1.47
CA HIS A 99 -9.19 -8.98 -1.09
C HIS A 99 -8.81 -9.78 -2.35
N PRO A 100 -7.54 -10.21 -2.52
CA PRO A 100 -7.08 -10.81 -3.78
C PRO A 100 -7.83 -12.10 -4.15
N ASP A 101 -8.21 -12.89 -3.15
CA ASP A 101 -8.88 -14.18 -3.39
C ASP A 101 -10.42 -14.08 -3.36
N ALA A 102 -11.00 -13.01 -2.80
CA ALA A 102 -12.44 -12.91 -2.56
C ALA A 102 -13.12 -11.84 -3.42
N ASP A 103 -12.39 -10.78 -3.78
CA ASP A 103 -12.91 -9.65 -4.55
C ASP A 103 -12.36 -9.61 -5.99
N LEU A 104 -11.84 -10.74 -6.50
CA LEU A 104 -11.23 -10.79 -7.83
C LEU A 104 -12.22 -10.39 -8.94
N ASP A 105 -13.47 -10.84 -8.86
CA ASP A 105 -14.48 -10.52 -9.86
C ASP A 105 -14.98 -9.07 -9.72
N ALA A 106 -15.08 -8.56 -8.49
CA ALA A 106 -15.38 -7.16 -8.24
C ALA A 106 -14.27 -6.24 -8.81
N PHE A 107 -13.01 -6.64 -8.69
CA PHE A 107 -11.89 -5.94 -9.29
C PHE A 107 -11.93 -5.95 -10.82
N LYS A 108 -12.26 -7.09 -11.45
CA LYS A 108 -12.39 -7.16 -12.92
C LYS A 108 -13.47 -6.20 -13.42
N HIS A 109 -14.65 -6.19 -12.78
CA HIS A 109 -15.71 -5.24 -13.14
C HIS A 109 -15.27 -3.80 -12.96
N TRP A 110 -14.58 -3.49 -11.85
CA TRP A 110 -14.03 -2.16 -11.63
C TRP A 110 -13.03 -1.72 -12.73
N LEU A 111 -12.24 -2.66 -13.28
CA LEU A 111 -11.37 -2.38 -14.43
C LEU A 111 -12.16 -2.14 -15.72
N GLU A 112 -13.22 -2.93 -15.97
CA GLU A 112 -14.08 -2.80 -17.15
C GLU A 112 -14.79 -1.43 -17.21
N GLU A 113 -15.05 -0.82 -16.06
CA GLU A 113 -15.58 0.54 -15.93
C GLU A 113 -14.58 1.65 -16.31
N GLY A 114 -13.34 1.31 -16.67
CA GLY A 114 -12.33 2.27 -17.12
C GLY A 114 -11.58 2.98 -15.99
N ASN A 115 -11.59 2.42 -14.78
CA ASN A 115 -10.93 3.01 -13.61
C ASN A 115 -9.42 2.70 -13.53
N ALA A 116 -8.87 1.95 -14.49
CA ALA A 116 -7.46 1.57 -14.61
C ALA A 116 -6.51 2.75 -14.92
#